data_AF-A0A6G0MVE7-F1
#
_entry.id   AF-A0A6G0MVE7-F1
#
_cell.length_a   1.000
_cell.length_b   1.000
_cell.length_c   1.000
_cell.angle_alpha   90.00
_cell.angle_beta   90.00
_cell.angle_gamma   90.00
#
_symmetry.space_group_name_H-M   'P 1'
#
loop_
_entity.id
_entity.type
_entity.pdbx_description
1 polymer ?
#
loop_
_entity_poly.entity_id
_entity_poly.type
_entity_poly.pdbx_seq_one_letter_code
_entity_poly.pdbx_strand_id
1 'polypeptide(L)'
;MDMAENDVKERVMQFFARSREFIEEQGWQEFFTGNEGLRLKCKLLVESLQPRSLRDEVATIIKYQARSAKQNEKELFKLILTKALEQDRDFQRRKRPHSKDQSERKVKVNVQDGESFQPRSKYRKVERGG
;
A
#
# COMPACT_ATOMS: atom_id res chain seq x y z
N MET A 1 -12.81 3.67 -6.30
CA MET A 1 -11.89 4.68 -5.73
C MET A 1 -11.06 5.26 -6.86
N ASP A 2 -10.83 6.57 -6.84
CA ASP A 2 -9.99 7.24 -7.83
C ASP A 2 -8.53 7.22 -7.38
N MET A 3 -7.69 6.40 -8.01
CA MET A 3 -6.28 6.26 -7.64
C MET A 3 -5.39 7.41 -8.16
N ALA A 4 -5.95 8.35 -8.95
CA ALA A 4 -5.25 9.57 -9.33
C ALA A 4 -5.19 10.60 -8.19
N GLU A 5 -6.13 10.52 -7.23
CA GLU A 5 -6.11 11.35 -6.02
C GLU A 5 -4.98 10.89 -5.08
N ASN A 6 -4.05 11.81 -4.79
CA ASN A 6 -2.90 11.55 -3.94
C ASN A 6 -3.27 11.52 -2.46
N ASP A 7 -4.26 12.31 -2.04
CA ASP A 7 -4.74 12.26 -0.66
C ASP A 7 -5.61 11.02 -0.46
N VAL A 8 -5.06 10.03 0.24
CA VAL A 8 -5.73 8.77 0.57
C VAL A 8 -7.05 9.00 1.31
N LYS A 9 -7.10 9.99 2.21
CA LYS A 9 -8.31 10.29 2.98
C LYS A 9 -9.38 10.86 2.07
N GLU A 10 -9.02 11.82 1.23
CA GLU A 10 -9.93 12.41 0.24
C GLU A 10 -10.48 11.34 -0.70
N ARG A 11 -9.61 10.48 -1.24
CA ARG A 11 -9.99 9.34 -2.10
C ARG A 11 -11.03 8.41 -1.45
N VAL A 12 -10.88 8.15 -0.14
CA VAL A 12 -11.83 7.33 0.62
C VAL A 12 -13.13 8.11 0.85
N MET A 13 -13.08 9.39 1.22
CA MET A 13 -14.28 10.21 1.40
C MET A 13 -15.11 10.32 0.12
N GLN A 14 -14.46 10.61 -1.01
CA GLN A 14 -15.11 10.66 -2.33
C GLN A 14 -15.74 9.33 -2.72
N PHE A 15 -15.10 8.20 -2.39
CA PHE A 15 -15.68 6.88 -2.64
C PHE A 15 -17.01 6.69 -1.91
N PHE A 16 -17.09 7.08 -0.63
CA PHE A 16 -18.34 7.01 0.12
C PHE A 16 -19.38 8.02 -0.38
N ALA A 17 -18.97 9.24 -0.72
CA ALA A 17 -19.85 10.26 -1.30
C ALA A 17 -20.48 9.77 -2.61
N ARG A 18 -19.65 9.33 -3.58
CA ARG A 18 -20.13 8.78 -4.86
C ARG A 18 -20.99 7.54 -4.69
N SER A 19 -20.67 6.67 -3.73
CA SER A 19 -21.51 5.50 -3.45
C SER A 19 -22.89 5.90 -2.93
N ARG A 20 -22.97 6.95 -2.11
CA ARG A 20 -24.25 7.49 -1.62
C ARG A 20 -25.03 8.13 -2.75
N GLU A 21 -24.40 9.00 -3.55
CA GLU A 21 -25.02 9.63 -4.72
C GLU A 21 -25.57 8.57 -5.67
N PHE A 22 -24.78 7.54 -5.97
CA PHE A 22 -25.23 6.42 -6.81
C PHE A 22 -26.46 5.70 -6.23
N ILE A 23 -26.47 5.44 -4.92
CA ILE A 23 -27.63 4.82 -4.26
C ILE A 23 -28.89 5.71 -4.36
N GLU A 24 -28.72 7.02 -4.23
CA GLU A 24 -29.81 8.00 -4.34
C GLU A 24 -30.32 8.10 -5.79
N GLU A 25 -29.42 8.17 -6.77
CA GLU A 25 -29.77 8.20 -8.21
C GLU A 25 -30.52 6.95 -8.66
N GLN A 26 -30.18 5.78 -8.13
CA GLN A 26 -30.87 4.52 -8.45
C GLN A 26 -32.17 4.33 -7.64
N GLY A 27 -32.48 5.22 -6.70
CA GLY A 27 -33.63 5.08 -5.80
C GLY A 27 -33.51 3.88 -4.85
N TRP A 28 -32.30 3.43 -4.55
CA TRP A 28 -32.07 2.21 -3.75
C TRP A 28 -32.05 2.44 -2.23
N GLN A 29 -32.36 3.65 -1.78
CA GLN A 29 -32.27 4.06 -0.38
C GLN A 29 -33.08 3.11 0.53
N GLU A 30 -34.27 2.71 0.09
CA GLU A 30 -35.17 1.83 0.86
C GLU A 30 -34.57 0.42 1.07
N PHE A 31 -33.80 -0.11 0.12
CA PHE A 31 -33.14 -1.42 0.24
C PHE A 31 -32.06 -1.47 1.33
N PHE A 32 -31.52 -0.31 1.69
CA PHE A 32 -30.46 -0.19 2.69
C PHE A 32 -30.97 0.22 4.08
N THR A 33 -32.28 0.13 4.31
CA THR A 33 -32.90 0.40 5.61
C THR A 33 -32.87 -0.84 6.52
N GLY A 34 -32.89 -0.61 7.84
CA GLY A 34 -32.82 -1.68 8.84
C GLY A 34 -31.47 -2.41 8.89
N ASN A 35 -31.38 -3.44 9.74
CA ASN A 35 -30.12 -4.15 9.99
C ASN A 35 -29.60 -4.92 8.77
N GLU A 36 -30.51 -5.61 8.06
CA GLU A 36 -30.14 -6.36 6.85
C GLU A 36 -29.81 -5.44 5.68
N GLY A 37 -30.53 -4.33 5.52
CA GLY A 37 -30.20 -3.32 4.51
C GLY A 37 -28.84 -2.69 4.78
N LEU A 38 -28.53 -2.34 6.03
CA LEU A 38 -27.21 -1.81 6.38
C LEU A 38 -26.10 -2.84 6.12
N ARG A 39 -26.37 -4.13 6.35
CA ARG A 39 -25.46 -5.23 6.02
C ARG A 39 -25.19 -5.34 4.52
N LEU A 40 -26.24 -5.22 3.70
CA LEU A 40 -26.13 -5.21 2.24
C LEU A 40 -25.35 -3.98 1.76
N LYS A 41 -25.58 -2.81 2.36
CA LYS A 41 -24.85 -1.58 2.05
C LYS A 41 -23.36 -1.74 2.32
N CYS A 42 -23.00 -2.22 3.51
CA CYS A 42 -21.60 -2.49 3.85
C CYS A 42 -20.96 -3.51 2.90
N LYS A 43 -21.70 -4.57 2.53
CA LYS A 43 -21.22 -5.56 1.55
C LYS A 43 -20.97 -4.92 0.18
N LEU A 44 -21.91 -4.13 -0.33
CA LEU A 44 -21.79 -3.42 -1.60
C LEU A 44 -20.55 -2.50 -1.61
N LEU A 45 -20.35 -1.74 -0.54
CA LEU A 45 -19.19 -0.85 -0.39
C LEU A 45 -17.88 -1.64 -0.45
N VAL A 46 -17.79 -2.76 0.28
CA VAL A 46 -16.57 -3.60 0.26
C VAL A 46 -16.33 -4.17 -1.15
N GLU A 47 -17.33 -4.74 -1.80
CA GLU A 47 -17.18 -5.29 -3.16
C GLU A 47 -16.77 -4.23 -4.20
N SER A 48 -17.20 -2.98 -3.99
CA SER A 48 -16.89 -1.83 -4.85
C SER A 48 -15.52 -1.20 -4.57
N LEU A 49 -14.76 -1.71 -3.59
CA LEU A 49 -13.43 -1.20 -3.28
C LEU A 49 -12.43 -1.49 -4.40
N GLN A 50 -11.60 -0.49 -4.65
CA GLN A 50 -10.44 -0.55 -5.52
C GLN A 50 -9.27 0.07 -4.76
N PRO A 51 -8.05 -0.48 -4.85
CA PRO A 51 -7.66 -1.68 -5.60
C PRO A 51 -8.17 -2.99 -4.97
N ARG A 52 -8.16 -4.09 -5.75
CA ARG A 52 -8.57 -5.44 -5.29
C ARG A 52 -7.82 -5.91 -4.02
N SER A 53 -6.56 -5.53 -3.86
CA SER A 53 -5.79 -5.84 -2.65
C SER A 53 -6.40 -5.24 -1.39
N LEU A 54 -6.87 -3.99 -1.44
CA LEU A 54 -7.56 -3.33 -0.34
C LEU A 54 -8.88 -4.03 -0.03
N ARG A 55 -9.65 -4.39 -1.06
CA ARG A 55 -10.90 -5.13 -0.91
C ARG A 55 -10.68 -6.45 -0.18
N ASP A 56 -9.75 -7.27 -0.67
CA ASP A 56 -9.56 -8.63 -0.16
C ASP A 56 -9.03 -8.60 1.29
N GLU A 57 -8.19 -7.61 1.63
CA GLU A 57 -7.73 -7.36 3.01
C GLU A 57 -8.90 -6.94 3.93
N VAL A 58 -9.69 -5.93 3.54
CA VAL A 58 -10.84 -5.45 4.31
C VAL A 58 -11.87 -6.57 4.51
N ALA A 59 -12.17 -7.35 3.47
CA ALA A 59 -13.09 -8.49 3.55
C ALA A 59 -12.61 -9.56 4.55
N THR A 60 -11.30 -9.84 4.55
CA THR A 60 -10.68 -10.78 5.49
C THR A 60 -10.82 -10.27 6.94
N ILE A 61 -10.53 -8.99 7.18
CA ILE A 61 -10.63 -8.39 8.52
C ILE A 61 -12.06 -8.40 9.03
N ILE A 62 -13.03 -8.04 8.19
CA ILE A 62 -14.45 -8.09 8.57
C ILE A 62 -14.87 -9.52 8.94
N LYS A 63 -14.38 -10.52 8.20
CA LYS A 63 -14.72 -11.93 8.44
C LYS A 63 -14.16 -12.48 9.75
N TYR A 64 -12.92 -12.14 10.09
CA TYR A 64 -12.20 -12.79 11.19
C TYR A 64 -12.00 -11.93 12.44
N GLN A 65 -12.02 -10.59 12.32
CA GLN A 65 -11.66 -9.67 13.41
C GLN A 65 -12.78 -8.66 13.71
N ALA A 66 -13.25 -7.94 12.70
CA ALA A 66 -14.15 -6.80 12.83
C ALA A 66 -15.57 -7.11 12.34
N ARG A 67 -16.24 -8.10 12.94
CA ARG A 67 -17.59 -8.52 12.52
C ARG A 67 -18.63 -7.41 12.61
N SER A 68 -18.46 -6.46 13.53
CA SER A 68 -19.32 -5.27 13.69
C SER A 68 -19.30 -4.34 12.47
N ALA A 69 -18.17 -4.24 11.75
CA ALA A 69 -18.06 -3.41 10.55
C ALA A 69 -18.95 -3.91 9.39
N LYS A 70 -19.40 -5.17 9.44
CA LYS A 70 -20.36 -5.74 8.47
C LYS A 70 -21.73 -5.06 8.52
N GLN A 71 -22.10 -4.45 9.64
CA GLN A 71 -23.40 -3.81 9.87
C GLN A 71 -23.23 -2.37 10.36
N ASN A 72 -22.05 -1.78 10.25
CA ASN A 72 -21.80 -0.43 10.72
C ASN A 72 -20.92 0.32 9.72
N GLU A 73 -21.56 1.22 8.97
CA GLU A 73 -20.90 2.02 7.94
C GLU A 73 -19.77 2.90 8.50
N LYS A 74 -19.90 3.43 9.72
CA LYS A 74 -18.86 4.26 10.35
C LYS A 74 -17.62 3.45 10.69
N GLU A 75 -17.82 2.24 11.23
CA GLU A 75 -16.71 1.34 11.52
C GLU A 75 -16.07 0.82 10.23
N LEU A 76 -16.87 0.54 9.20
CA LEU A 76 -16.37 0.19 7.88
C LEU A 76 -15.51 1.31 7.27
N PHE A 77 -15.97 2.56 7.36
CA PHE A 77 -15.22 3.73 6.90
C PHE A 77 -13.85 3.83 7.59
N LYS A 78 -13.83 3.76 8.93
CA LYS A 78 -12.57 3.79 9.69
C LYS A 78 -11.62 2.67 9.29
N LEU A 79 -12.16 1.46 9.12
CA LEU A 79 -11.37 0.29 8.73
C LEU A 79 -10.74 0.49 7.34
N ILE A 80 -11.54 0.90 6.35
CA ILE A 80 -11.08 1.14 4.98
C ILE A 80 -10.03 2.25 4.96
N LEU A 81 -10.27 3.36 5.66
CA LEU A 81 -9.33 4.48 5.73
C LEU A 81 -7.99 4.03 6.34
N THR A 82 -8.03 3.30 7.45
CA THR A 82 -6.82 2.80 8.12
C THR A 82 -6.01 1.90 7.18
N LYS A 83 -6.68 0.96 6.49
CA LYS A 83 -6.01 0.03 5.59
C LYS A 83 -5.52 0.67 4.31
N ALA A 84 -6.24 1.63 3.76
CA ALA A 84 -5.78 2.40 2.63
C ALA A 84 -4.51 3.19 2.97
N LEU A 85 -4.44 3.80 4.17
CA LEU A 85 -3.26 4.53 4.64
C LEU A 85 -2.06 3.59 4.87
N GLU A 86 -2.27 2.41 5.45
CA GLU A 86 -1.22 1.41 5.63
C GLU A 86 -0.65 0.94 4.29
N GLN A 87 -1.51 0.61 3.32
CA GLN A 87 -1.08 0.19 1.98
C GLN A 87 -0.33 1.30 1.25
N ASP A 88 -0.80 2.55 1.35
CA ASP A 88 -0.13 3.69 0.74
C ASP A 88 1.27 3.93 1.33
N ARG A 89 1.38 3.90 2.66
CA ARG A 89 2.68 4.00 3.36
C ARG A 89 3.64 2.90 2.93
N ASP A 90 3.17 1.67 2.82
CA ASP A 90 4.00 0.54 2.42
C ASP A 90 4.41 0.62 0.95
N PHE A 91 3.53 1.12 0.07
CA PHE A 91 3.84 1.40 -1.32
C PHE A 91 4.90 2.50 -1.47
N GLN A 92 4.75 3.61 -0.72
CA GLN A 92 5.74 4.68 -0.69
C GLN A 92 7.10 4.19 -0.17
N ARG A 93 7.13 3.33 0.86
CA ARG A 93 8.36 2.73 1.38
C ARG A 93 9.08 1.89 0.33
N ARG A 94 8.34 1.07 -0.42
CA ARG A 94 8.90 0.23 -1.50
C ARG A 94 9.43 1.04 -2.69
N LYS A 95 8.85 2.23 -2.93
CA LYS A 95 9.31 3.15 -3.98
C LYS A 95 10.55 3.95 -3.63
N ARG A 96 10.99 3.97 -2.36
CA ARG A 96 12.23 4.65 -1.99
C ARG A 96 13.40 3.90 -2.64
N PRO A 97 14.23 4.56 -3.48
CA PRO A 97 15.44 3.93 -3.96
C PRO A 97 16.27 3.55 -2.74
N HIS A 98 16.72 2.29 -2.70
CA HIS A 98 17.72 1.85 -1.75
C HIS A 98 18.95 2.73 -2.03
N SER A 99 19.16 3.78 -1.23
CA SER A 99 20.37 4.57 -1.31
C SER A 99 21.53 3.60 -1.21
N LYS A 100 22.36 3.58 -2.23
CA LYS A 100 23.64 2.86 -2.24
C LYS A 100 24.47 3.44 -1.11
N ASP A 101 24.54 2.72 0.00
CA ASP A 101 25.52 2.98 1.04
C ASP A 101 26.88 2.45 0.54
N GLN A 102 27.52 3.18 -0.38
CA GLN A 102 28.95 2.99 -0.66
C GLN A 102 29.54 4.21 -1.39
N SER A 103 29.57 5.36 -0.73
CA SER A 103 30.56 6.39 -1.05
C SER A 103 30.45 7.50 -0.03
N GLU A 104 31.21 7.38 1.07
CA GLU A 104 31.87 8.51 1.73
C GLU A 104 32.72 8.03 2.93
N ARG A 105 33.79 7.28 2.65
CA ARG A 105 35.01 7.38 3.47
C ARG A 105 35.92 8.42 2.82
N LYS A 106 35.61 9.70 3.04
CA LYS A 106 36.57 10.79 2.84
C LYS A 106 37.58 10.72 3.99
N VAL A 107 38.62 9.91 3.83
CA VAL A 107 39.84 10.09 4.64
C VAL A 107 40.75 11.03 3.87
N LYS A 108 40.75 12.29 4.30
CA LYS A 108 41.81 13.25 3.99
C LYS A 108 43.09 12.75 4.68
N VAL A 109 44.13 12.40 3.93
CA VAL A 109 45.52 12.62 4.37
C VAL A 109 46.35 12.91 3.12
N ASN A 110 46.87 14.13 3.07
CA ASN A 110 47.92 14.55 2.15
C ASN A 110 49.20 14.71 2.98
N VAL A 111 50.13 13.77 2.93
CA VAL A 111 51.57 14.00 3.15
C VAL A 111 52.35 12.97 2.33
N GLN A 112 53.42 13.49 1.73
CA GLN A 112 54.45 12.88 0.90
C GLN A 112 55.04 11.60 1.52
N ASP A 113 55.33 10.60 0.69
CA ASP A 113 56.69 10.07 0.48
C ASP A 113 56.63 8.90 -0.50
N GLY A 114 57.64 8.84 -1.37
CA GLY A 114 57.69 7.88 -2.48
C GLY A 114 57.95 6.46 -2.01
N GLU A 115 57.29 5.49 -2.65
CA GLU A 115 57.94 4.28 -3.18
C GLU A 115 56.95 3.47 -4.01
N SER A 116 57.47 2.91 -5.11
CA SER A 116 56.74 2.19 -6.14
C SER A 116 56.19 0.86 -5.61
N PHE A 117 54.90 0.59 -5.81
CA PHE A 117 54.38 -0.79 -5.75
C PHE A 117 53.40 -1.04 -6.90
N GLN A 118 53.89 -1.75 -7.91
CA GLN A 118 53.09 -2.31 -9.00
C GLN A 118 52.12 -3.39 -8.47
N PRO A 119 50.86 -3.44 -8.93
CA PRO A 119 49.92 -4.48 -8.55
C PRO A 119 50.21 -5.79 -9.30
N ARG A 120 50.60 -6.86 -8.58
CA ARG A 120 50.83 -8.19 -9.15
C ARG A 120 49.50 -8.92 -9.38
N SER A 121 49.02 -8.84 -10.60
CA SER A 121 47.93 -9.66 -11.14
C SER A 121 48.38 -11.12 -11.27
N LYS A 122 47.64 -12.08 -10.69
CA LYS A 122 47.69 -13.50 -11.07
C LYS A 122 46.33 -14.19 -10.85
N TYR A 123 45.49 -14.16 -11.87
CA TYR A 123 44.49 -15.20 -12.08
C TYR A 123 45.20 -16.52 -12.40
N ARG A 124 44.81 -17.63 -11.75
CA ARG A 124 45.10 -18.99 -12.23
C ARG A 124 43.79 -19.75 -12.34
N LYS A 125 43.22 -19.77 -13.56
CA LYS A 125 42.20 -20.75 -13.96
C LYS A 125 42.89 -22.12 -14.05
N VAL A 126 42.26 -23.14 -13.49
CA VAL A 126 42.65 -24.55 -13.66
C VAL A 126 41.54 -25.17 -14.51
N GLU A 127 41.84 -25.49 -15.76
CA GLU A 127 40.93 -26.27 -16.62
C GLU A 127 41.21 -27.76 -16.43
N ARG A 128 40.11 -28.52 -16.29
CA ARG A 128 40.05 -29.98 -16.36
C ARG A 128 39.91 -30.39 -17.83
N GLY A 129 40.62 -31.43 -18.26
CA GLY A 129 40.28 -32.16 -19.48
C GLY A 129 41.47 -32.89 -20.10
N GLY A 130 41.37 -34.23 -20.16
CA GLY A 130 42.33 -35.14 -20.76
C GLY A 130 42.22 -36.52 -20.13
#